data_AF-A0A1A6H556-F1
#
_entry.id   AF-A0A1A6H556-F1
#
_cell.length_a   1.000
_cell.length_b   1.000
_cell.length_c   1.000
_cell.angle_alpha   90.00
_cell.angle_beta   90.00
_cell.angle_gamma   90.00
#
_symmetry.space_group_name_H-M   'P 1'
#
loop_
_entity.id
_entity.type
_entity.pdbx_description
1 polymer ?
#
loop_
_entity_poly.entity_id
_entity_poly.type
_entity_poly.pdbx_seq_one_letter_code
_entity_poly.pdbx_strand_id
1 'polypeptide(L)'
;MTFVRGGAASVVLNVGGARYSLSRELLKDFPLRRVSRLHGCRSERDVLEVCDDYDRERNEYFFDRHSEAFGFILLYVRGHGKLRFAPRMCELSFYNEMIYWGLEGAHLEYCCQRRLDDRMSDTHTFHAADELGREPARPAGPEAAPSRRWLERMRRTFEEPTSSLAAQILASVSVVFVIVSMVVLCASTLPDWRAAAADNRSLDDRSRHSQPVCLGLTF
;
A
#
# COMPACT_ATOMS: atom_id res chain seq x y z
N MET A 1 -36.75 -40.69 12.11
CA MET A 1 -35.70 -41.57 11.56
C MET A 1 -34.37 -40.86 11.74
N THR A 2 -33.62 -41.25 12.75
CA THR A 2 -32.30 -40.74 13.12
C THR A 2 -31.25 -41.26 12.15
N PHE A 3 -30.65 -40.38 11.34
CA PHE A 3 -29.52 -40.73 10.50
C PHE A 3 -28.23 -40.46 11.30
N VAL A 4 -27.71 -41.51 11.94
CA VAL A 4 -26.31 -41.54 12.37
C VAL A 4 -25.47 -41.66 11.10
N ARG A 5 -24.78 -40.60 10.72
CA ARG A 5 -23.79 -40.59 9.63
C ARG A 5 -22.43 -40.37 10.28
N GLY A 6 -21.49 -41.29 10.01
CA GLY A 6 -20.15 -41.34 10.60
C GLY A 6 -19.48 -39.97 10.66
N GLY A 7 -18.79 -39.69 11.76
CA GLY A 7 -18.23 -38.38 12.11
C GLY A 7 -17.25 -37.89 11.05
N ALA A 8 -17.74 -37.10 10.10
CA ALA A 8 -16.89 -36.23 9.30
C ALA A 8 -16.26 -35.21 10.25
N ALA A 9 -14.94 -35.01 10.14
CA ALA A 9 -14.25 -34.01 10.96
C ALA A 9 -14.88 -32.63 10.71
N SER A 10 -15.58 -32.11 11.70
CA SER A 10 -16.21 -30.78 11.64
C SER A 10 -15.19 -29.71 11.98
N VAL A 11 -15.21 -28.62 11.22
CA VAL A 11 -14.46 -27.39 11.51
C VAL A 11 -15.43 -26.30 11.95
N VAL A 12 -14.99 -25.42 12.84
CA VAL A 12 -15.78 -24.27 13.28
C VAL A 12 -15.12 -22.99 12.78
N LEU A 13 -15.86 -22.16 12.06
CA LEU A 13 -15.46 -20.78 11.74
C LEU A 13 -16.15 -19.84 12.72
N ASN A 14 -15.38 -19.06 13.47
CA ASN A 14 -15.89 -18.03 14.35
C ASN A 14 -15.56 -16.66 13.76
N VAL A 15 -16.58 -15.94 13.30
CA VAL A 15 -16.42 -14.63 12.65
C VAL A 15 -17.10 -13.57 13.50
N GLY A 16 -16.32 -12.70 14.14
CA GLY A 16 -16.83 -11.65 15.02
C GLY A 16 -17.74 -12.20 16.14
N GLY A 17 -17.48 -13.42 16.62
CA GLY A 17 -18.28 -14.12 17.63
C GLY A 17 -19.37 -15.04 17.08
N ALA A 18 -19.73 -14.94 15.79
CA ALA A 18 -20.72 -15.82 15.17
C ALA A 18 -20.07 -17.13 14.70
N ARG A 19 -20.61 -18.27 15.14
CA ARG A 19 -20.04 -19.60 14.87
C ARG A 19 -20.74 -20.32 13.73
N TYR A 20 -19.96 -20.88 12.82
CA TYR A 20 -20.42 -21.63 11.66
C TYR A 20 -19.71 -22.98 11.60
N SER A 21 -20.47 -24.07 11.77
CA SER A 21 -19.95 -25.43 11.63
C SER A 21 -20.00 -25.87 10.17
N LEU A 22 -18.87 -26.31 9.65
CA LEU A 22 -18.74 -26.84 8.28
C LEU A 22 -18.06 -28.21 8.32
N SER A 23 -18.28 -29.04 7.29
CA SER A 23 -17.48 -30.25 7.13
C SER A 23 -16.11 -29.91 6.55
N ARG A 24 -15.06 -30.65 6.94
CA ARG A 24 -13.71 -30.40 6.42
C ARG A 24 -13.63 -30.60 4.90
N GLU A 25 -14.43 -31.51 4.34
CA GLU A 25 -14.52 -31.75 2.90
C GLU A 25 -15.08 -30.54 2.15
N LEU A 26 -16.02 -29.80 2.75
CA LEU A 26 -16.63 -28.62 2.15
C LEU A 26 -15.63 -27.48 1.99
N LEU A 27 -14.56 -27.44 2.80
CA LEU A 27 -13.52 -26.41 2.67
C LEU A 27 -12.77 -26.52 1.33
N LYS A 28 -12.59 -27.72 0.77
CA LYS A 28 -11.75 -27.94 -0.41
C LYS A 28 -12.21 -27.09 -1.61
N ASP A 29 -13.51 -27.11 -1.88
CA ASP A 29 -14.14 -26.44 -3.01
C ASP A 29 -15.01 -25.26 -2.55
N PHE A 30 -14.67 -24.67 -1.39
CA PHE A 30 -15.47 -23.58 -0.83
C PHE A 30 -15.38 -22.32 -1.70
N PRO A 31 -16.51 -21.68 -2.07
CA PRO A 31 -16.47 -20.52 -2.97
C PRO A 31 -15.72 -19.30 -2.43
N LEU A 32 -15.61 -19.16 -1.11
CA LEU A 32 -14.80 -18.10 -0.50
C LEU A 32 -13.34 -18.54 -0.48
N ARG A 33 -12.50 -17.91 -1.33
CA ARG A 33 -11.08 -18.28 -1.51
C ARG A 33 -10.29 -18.25 -0.19
N ARG A 34 -10.61 -17.34 0.74
CA ARG A 34 -9.95 -17.31 2.05
C ARG A 34 -10.29 -18.54 2.89
N VAL A 35 -11.55 -18.95 2.90
CA VAL A 35 -12.01 -20.11 3.68
C VAL A 35 -11.49 -21.41 3.05
N SER A 36 -11.43 -21.51 1.73
CA SER A 36 -10.92 -22.73 1.09
C SER A 36 -9.43 -22.97 1.32
N ARG A 37 -8.64 -21.90 1.52
CA ARG A 37 -7.22 -22.02 1.90
C ARG A 37 -7.01 -22.82 3.19
N LEU A 38 -7.96 -22.79 4.14
CA LEU A 38 -7.88 -23.56 5.39
C LEU A 38 -7.78 -25.07 5.15
N HIS A 39 -8.32 -25.58 4.04
CA HIS A 39 -8.19 -26.99 3.68
C HIS A 39 -6.72 -27.40 3.47
N GLY A 40 -5.91 -26.49 2.91
CA GLY A 40 -4.51 -26.71 2.56
C GLY A 40 -3.50 -26.46 3.69
N CYS A 41 -3.92 -25.85 4.80
CA CYS A 41 -3.06 -25.57 5.94
C CYS A 41 -2.61 -26.88 6.61
N ARG A 42 -1.30 -27.03 6.82
CA ARG A 42 -0.68 -28.24 7.43
C ARG A 42 -0.07 -27.92 8.79
N SER A 43 0.32 -26.67 9.01
CA SER A 43 0.86 -26.17 10.25
C SER A 43 -0.03 -25.08 10.85
N GLU A 44 0.09 -24.85 12.15
CA GLU A 44 -0.56 -23.74 12.84
C GLU A 44 -0.13 -22.37 12.28
N ARG A 45 1.13 -22.26 11.85
CA ARG A 45 1.62 -21.07 11.15
C ARG A 45 0.84 -20.81 9.87
N ASP A 46 0.60 -21.84 9.05
CA ASP A 46 -0.18 -21.69 7.81
C ASP A 46 -1.62 -21.23 8.11
N VAL A 47 -2.17 -21.67 9.24
CA VAL A 47 -3.52 -21.28 9.68
C VAL A 47 -3.54 -19.80 10.06
N LEU A 48 -2.56 -19.32 10.83
CA LEU A 48 -2.44 -17.93 11.25
C LEU A 48 -2.12 -16.95 10.12
N GLU A 49 -1.73 -17.44 8.94
CA GLU A 49 -1.68 -16.62 7.72
C GLU A 49 -3.07 -16.37 7.08
N VAL A 50 -4.09 -17.11 7.53
CA VAL A 50 -5.45 -17.09 6.98
C VAL A 50 -6.44 -16.45 7.96
N CYS A 51 -6.34 -16.78 9.24
CA CYS A 51 -7.22 -16.33 10.32
C CYS A 51 -6.43 -15.67 11.45
N ASP A 52 -7.13 -14.95 12.34
CA ASP A 52 -6.51 -14.13 13.38
C ASP A 52 -6.09 -14.95 14.61
N ASP A 53 -6.81 -16.04 14.89
CA ASP A 53 -6.48 -16.99 15.96
C ASP A 53 -7.00 -18.40 15.62
N TYR A 54 -6.48 -19.44 16.27
CA TYR A 54 -6.88 -20.84 16.06
C TYR A 54 -6.82 -21.66 17.35
N ASP A 55 -7.98 -22.17 17.76
CA ASP A 55 -8.09 -23.14 18.85
C ASP A 55 -8.02 -24.57 18.28
N ARG A 56 -6.89 -25.23 18.52
CA ARG A 56 -6.62 -26.59 18.06
C ARG A 56 -7.46 -27.65 18.78
N GLU A 57 -7.82 -27.44 20.04
CA GLU A 57 -8.62 -28.41 20.81
C GLU A 57 -10.05 -28.44 20.30
N ARG A 58 -10.58 -27.26 19.92
CA ARG A 58 -11.94 -27.10 19.39
C ARG A 58 -12.03 -27.15 17.88
N ASN A 59 -10.89 -27.15 17.18
CA ASN A 59 -10.81 -27.01 15.73
C ASN A 59 -11.61 -25.77 15.25
N GLU A 60 -11.41 -24.66 15.97
CA GLU A 60 -12.13 -23.39 15.81
C GLU A 60 -11.18 -22.31 15.29
N TYR A 61 -11.50 -21.74 14.13
CA TYR A 61 -10.76 -20.67 13.46
C TYR A 61 -11.42 -19.33 13.74
N PHE A 62 -10.68 -18.35 14.25
CA PHE A 62 -11.19 -17.04 14.62
C PHE A 62 -10.86 -15.99 13.57
N PHE A 63 -11.87 -15.21 13.21
CA PHE A 63 -11.77 -14.07 12.30
C PHE A 63 -12.35 -12.85 13.00
N ASP A 64 -11.52 -11.85 13.28
CA ASP A 64 -11.92 -10.58 13.89
C ASP A 64 -12.52 -9.63 12.84
N ARG A 65 -13.62 -10.09 12.24
CA ARG A 65 -14.29 -9.47 11.10
C ARG A 65 -15.78 -9.27 11.37
N HIS A 66 -16.44 -8.50 10.50
CA HIS A 66 -17.83 -8.14 10.67
C HIS A 66 -18.76 -9.36 10.47
N SER A 67 -19.30 -9.87 11.59
CA SER A 67 -20.13 -11.08 11.62
C SER A 67 -21.36 -11.00 10.71
N GLU A 68 -22.08 -9.87 10.72
CA GLU A 68 -23.27 -9.67 9.87
C GLU A 68 -22.91 -9.71 8.38
N ALA A 69 -21.83 -9.05 7.96
CA ALA A 69 -21.38 -9.03 6.57
C ALA A 69 -21.05 -10.44 6.07
N PHE A 70 -20.33 -11.21 6.89
CA PHE A 70 -20.03 -12.61 6.58
C PHE A 70 -21.29 -13.47 6.49
N GLY A 71 -22.30 -13.21 7.34
CA GLY A 71 -23.62 -13.85 7.24
C GLY A 71 -24.27 -13.65 5.87
N PHE A 72 -24.30 -12.42 5.36
CA PHE A 72 -24.84 -12.12 4.02
C PHE A 72 -24.01 -12.77 2.89
N ILE A 73 -22.68 -12.76 3.03
CA ILE A 73 -21.78 -13.43 2.09
C ILE A 73 -22.04 -14.95 2.06
N LEU A 74 -22.25 -15.57 3.22
CA LEU A 74 -22.58 -16.99 3.32
C LEU A 74 -23.95 -17.33 2.71
N LEU A 75 -24.94 -16.45 2.82
CA LEU A 75 -26.25 -16.64 2.17
C LEU A 75 -26.10 -16.70 0.65
N TYR A 76 -25.25 -15.84 0.08
CA TYR A 76 -24.90 -15.88 -1.35
C TYR A 76 -24.24 -17.20 -1.74
N VAL A 77 -23.26 -17.66 -0.97
CA VAL A 77 -22.53 -18.92 -1.21
C VAL A 77 -23.48 -20.12 -1.22
N ARG A 78 -24.48 -20.14 -0.32
CA ARG A 78 -25.46 -21.24 -0.22
C ARG A 78 -26.55 -21.17 -1.29
N GLY A 79 -26.91 -19.97 -1.73
CA GLY A 79 -28.05 -19.74 -2.62
C GLY A 79 -27.73 -19.76 -4.12
N HIS A 80 -26.47 -19.89 -4.53
CA HIS A 80 -26.03 -19.82 -5.94
C HIS A 80 -26.58 -18.59 -6.70
N GLY A 81 -26.75 -17.46 -6.01
CA GLY A 81 -27.34 -16.24 -6.55
C GLY A 81 -26.30 -15.21 -6.97
N LYS A 82 -26.72 -13.95 -7.06
CA LYS A 82 -25.86 -12.78 -7.13
C LYS A 82 -25.89 -12.05 -5.78
N LEU A 83 -24.76 -11.52 -5.35
CA LEU A 83 -24.60 -10.92 -4.03
C LEU A 83 -25.18 -9.50 -4.00
N ARG A 84 -25.89 -9.16 -2.93
CA ARG A 84 -26.33 -7.78 -2.65
C ARG A 84 -25.67 -7.28 -1.38
N PHE A 85 -25.53 -5.97 -1.24
CA PHE A 85 -25.00 -5.35 -0.03
C PHE A 85 -25.85 -5.69 1.20
N ALA A 86 -25.18 -5.93 2.33
CA ALA A 86 -25.85 -6.05 3.61
C ALA A 86 -26.64 -4.75 3.93
N PRO A 87 -27.88 -4.85 4.44
CA PRO A 87 -28.63 -3.69 4.90
C PRO A 87 -27.83 -2.93 5.96
N ARG A 88 -27.95 -1.59 5.97
CA ARG A 88 -27.32 -0.71 6.96
C ARG A 88 -25.78 -0.75 7.00
N MET A 89 -25.12 -1.36 6.02
CA MET A 89 -23.67 -1.30 5.84
C MET A 89 -23.30 -0.40 4.67
N CYS A 90 -22.21 0.37 4.81
CA CYS A 90 -21.64 1.16 3.73
C CYS A 90 -21.16 0.25 2.59
N GLU A 91 -21.37 0.67 1.34
CA GLU A 91 -21.02 -0.10 0.14
C GLU A 91 -19.52 -0.44 0.09
N LEU A 92 -18.66 0.53 0.39
CA LEU A 92 -17.20 0.34 0.43
C LEU A 92 -16.77 -0.60 1.56
N SER A 93 -17.44 -0.50 2.72
CA SER A 93 -17.13 -1.36 3.87
C SER A 93 -17.50 -2.82 3.59
N PHE A 94 -18.68 -3.06 3.01
CA PHE A 94 -19.08 -4.41 2.61
C PHE A 94 -18.20 -4.95 1.47
N TYR A 95 -17.79 -4.09 0.54
CA TYR A 95 -16.85 -4.48 -0.52
C TYR A 95 -15.49 -4.90 0.03
N ASN A 96 -14.98 -4.23 1.08
CA ASN A 96 -13.76 -4.66 1.77
C ASN A 96 -13.92 -6.04 2.42
N GLU A 97 -15.09 -6.33 3.00
CA GLU A 97 -15.39 -7.68 3.50
C GLU A 97 -15.41 -8.69 2.36
N MET A 98 -16.06 -8.40 1.23
CA MET A 98 -16.05 -9.29 0.06
C MET A 98 -14.62 -9.64 -0.38
N ILE A 99 -13.76 -8.64 -0.55
CA ILE A 99 -12.36 -8.85 -0.95
C ILE A 99 -11.64 -9.69 0.11
N TYR A 100 -11.85 -9.38 1.40
CA TYR A 100 -11.25 -10.15 2.49
C TYR A 100 -11.60 -11.64 2.38
N TRP A 101 -12.86 -11.98 2.13
CA TRP A 101 -13.32 -13.36 1.96
C TRP A 101 -12.94 -13.99 0.62
N GLY A 102 -12.34 -13.21 -0.29
CA GLY A 102 -11.84 -13.68 -1.58
C GLY A 102 -12.87 -13.63 -2.71
N LEU A 103 -13.85 -12.74 -2.60
CA LEU A 103 -14.82 -12.44 -3.65
C LEU A 103 -14.42 -11.17 -4.41
N GLU A 104 -14.72 -11.16 -5.71
CA GLU A 104 -14.55 -10.02 -6.61
C GLU A 104 -15.87 -9.27 -6.84
N GLY A 105 -15.80 -8.03 -7.33
CA GLY A 105 -16.99 -7.22 -7.65
C GLY A 105 -17.96 -7.90 -8.61
N ALA A 106 -17.49 -8.73 -9.55
CA ALA A 106 -18.33 -9.46 -10.50
C ALA A 106 -19.39 -10.40 -9.87
N HIS A 107 -19.23 -10.74 -8.59
CA HIS A 107 -20.21 -11.52 -7.84
C HIS A 107 -21.43 -10.69 -7.39
N LEU A 108 -21.32 -9.36 -7.39
CA LEU A 108 -22.42 -8.46 -7.06
C LEU A 108 -23.53 -8.50 -8.12
N GLU A 109 -24.75 -8.26 -7.66
CA GLU A 109 -25.86 -7.86 -8.51
C GLU A 109 -25.57 -6.54 -9.20
N TYR A 110 -26.09 -6.37 -10.41
CA TYR A 110 -25.85 -5.18 -11.23
C TYR A 110 -26.17 -3.87 -10.49
N CYS A 111 -27.28 -3.83 -9.73
CA CYS A 111 -27.66 -2.64 -8.96
C CYS A 111 -26.67 -2.32 -7.84
N CYS A 112 -26.01 -3.32 -7.26
CA CYS A 112 -25.01 -3.12 -6.20
C CYS A 112 -23.66 -2.76 -6.81
N GLN A 113 -23.28 -3.39 -7.92
CA GLN A 113 -22.06 -3.03 -8.66
C GLN A 113 -22.09 -1.56 -9.07
N ARG A 114 -23.19 -1.09 -9.68
CA ARG A 114 -23.34 0.32 -10.08
C ARG A 114 -23.20 1.28 -8.90
N ARG A 115 -23.86 0.98 -7.77
CA ARG A 115 -23.73 1.78 -6.54
C ARG A 115 -22.30 1.81 -6.01
N LEU A 116 -21.56 0.71 -6.14
CA LEU A 116 -20.16 0.67 -5.75
C LEU A 116 -19.30 1.57 -6.64
N ASP A 117 -19.49 1.48 -7.95
CA ASP A 117 -18.75 2.25 -8.95
C ASP A 117 -18.98 3.76 -8.74
N ASP A 118 -20.24 4.16 -8.50
CA ASP A 118 -20.61 5.55 -8.17
C ASP A 118 -19.85 6.04 -6.91
N ARG A 119 -19.83 5.23 -5.84
CA ARG A 119 -19.12 5.57 -4.59
C ARG A 119 -17.60 5.63 -4.74
N MET A 120 -17.01 4.76 -5.55
CA MET A 120 -15.57 4.80 -5.84
C MET A 120 -15.21 6.06 -6.60
N SER A 121 -16.02 6.44 -7.60
CA SER A 121 -15.85 7.70 -8.34
C SER A 121 -15.94 8.93 -7.42
N ASP A 122 -16.93 8.97 -6.53
CA ASP A 122 -17.07 10.05 -5.54
C ASP A 122 -15.86 10.14 -4.60
N THR A 123 -15.32 9.00 -4.21
CA THR A 123 -14.13 8.95 -3.33
C THR A 123 -12.88 9.45 -4.07
N HIS A 124 -12.68 9.03 -5.32
CA HIS A 124 -11.57 9.53 -6.14
C HIS A 124 -11.68 11.03 -6.41
N THR A 125 -12.88 11.54 -6.69
CA THR A 125 -13.11 12.97 -6.92
C THR A 125 -12.93 13.79 -5.65
N PHE A 126 -13.34 13.29 -4.48
CA PHE A 126 -13.08 13.96 -3.20
C PHE A 126 -11.60 14.01 -2.86
N HIS A 127 -10.85 12.92 -3.03
CA HIS A 127 -9.40 12.93 -2.82
C HIS A 127 -8.70 13.87 -3.81
N ALA A 128 -9.08 13.87 -5.09
CA ALA A 128 -8.56 14.82 -6.06
C ALA A 128 -8.91 16.27 -5.68
N ALA A 129 -10.12 16.53 -5.17
CA ALA A 129 -10.54 17.85 -4.72
C ALA A 129 -9.86 18.29 -3.42
N ASP A 130 -9.54 17.39 -2.48
CA ASP A 130 -8.78 17.67 -1.25
C ASP A 130 -7.29 17.93 -1.57
N GLU A 131 -6.73 17.22 -2.56
CA GLU A 131 -5.39 17.51 -3.10
C GLU A 131 -5.32 18.88 -3.79
N LEU A 132 -6.41 19.32 -4.45
CA LEU A 132 -6.57 20.69 -4.94
C LEU A 132 -6.92 21.70 -3.82
N GLY A 133 -7.61 21.27 -2.77
CA GLY A 133 -8.11 22.10 -1.67
C GLY A 133 -7.09 22.39 -0.57
N ARG A 134 -5.94 21.71 -0.59
CA ARG A 134 -4.78 22.01 0.27
C ARG A 134 -3.96 23.21 -0.15
N GLU A 135 -4.27 23.87 -1.27
CA GLU A 135 -3.80 25.23 -1.51
C GLU A 135 -4.53 26.19 -0.55
N PRO A 136 -3.82 26.97 0.29
CA PRO A 136 -4.47 27.87 1.23
C PRO A 136 -5.28 28.90 0.44
N ALA A 137 -6.60 28.86 0.61
CA ALA A 137 -7.53 29.84 0.08
C ALA A 137 -7.06 31.26 0.44
N ARG A 138 -6.62 32.02 -0.57
CA ARG A 138 -6.43 33.47 -0.48
C ARG A 138 -7.25 34.18 -1.57
N PRO A 139 -7.88 35.32 -1.23
CA PRO A 139 -9.06 35.80 -1.93
C PRO A 139 -8.76 36.24 -3.35
N ALA A 140 -9.76 36.06 -4.21
CA ALA A 140 -9.76 36.42 -5.62
C ALA A 140 -9.54 37.94 -5.80
N GLY A 141 -8.41 38.31 -6.41
CA GLY A 141 -8.16 39.61 -7.03
C GLY A 141 -7.80 39.40 -8.51
N PRO A 142 -8.24 40.26 -9.45
CA PRO A 142 -8.26 39.96 -10.88
C PRO A 142 -6.92 40.15 -11.63
N GLU A 143 -5.76 40.08 -10.97
CA GLU A 143 -4.47 40.50 -11.57
C GLU A 143 -3.34 39.44 -11.54
N ALA A 144 -3.62 38.15 -11.79
CA ALA A 144 -2.57 37.11 -11.78
C ALA A 144 -2.68 36.03 -12.88
N ALA A 145 -3.10 36.42 -14.09
CA ALA A 145 -3.32 35.47 -15.20
C ALA A 145 -2.05 34.85 -15.85
N PRO A 146 -0.87 35.49 -15.95
CA PRO A 146 0.30 34.86 -16.58
C PRO A 146 1.07 33.96 -15.60
N SER A 147 1.03 34.26 -14.30
CA SER A 147 1.76 33.50 -13.29
C SER A 147 1.14 32.12 -13.03
N ARG A 148 -0.19 32.05 -13.01
CA ARG A 148 -0.91 30.79 -12.80
C ARG A 148 -0.67 29.79 -13.93
N ARG A 149 -0.56 30.25 -15.18
CA ARG A 149 -0.31 29.39 -16.34
C ARG A 149 1.08 28.74 -16.34
N TRP A 150 2.12 29.43 -15.87
CA TRP A 150 3.45 28.79 -15.74
C TRP A 150 3.47 27.81 -14.58
N LEU A 151 2.80 28.12 -13.47
CA LEU A 151 2.73 27.25 -12.31
C LEU A 151 1.95 25.97 -12.64
N GLU A 152 0.81 26.09 -13.33
CA GLU A 152 0.04 24.97 -13.88
C GLU A 152 0.84 24.17 -14.92
N ARG A 153 1.61 24.84 -15.76
CA ARG A 153 2.47 24.18 -16.75
C ARG A 153 3.62 23.42 -16.09
N MET A 154 4.21 23.96 -15.02
CA MET A 154 5.20 23.25 -14.20
C MET A 154 4.58 22.09 -13.42
N ARG A 155 3.35 22.27 -12.90
CA ARG A 155 2.64 21.24 -12.17
C ARG A 155 2.28 20.06 -13.07
N ARG A 156 1.82 20.33 -14.30
CA ARG A 156 1.60 19.29 -15.32
C ARG A 156 2.88 18.55 -15.71
N THR A 157 4.03 19.23 -15.78
CA THR A 157 5.32 18.54 -16.00
C THR A 157 5.80 17.73 -14.80
N PHE A 158 5.28 17.98 -13.58
CA PHE A 158 5.53 17.15 -12.40
C PHE A 158 4.55 15.97 -12.25
N GLU A 159 3.30 16.11 -12.71
CA GLU A 159 2.24 15.09 -12.57
C GLU A 159 2.31 13.95 -13.61
N GLU A 160 2.98 14.14 -14.77
CA GLU A 160 3.21 13.09 -15.78
C GLU A 160 4.68 12.61 -15.83
N PRO A 161 5.08 11.54 -15.11
CA PRO A 161 6.46 11.07 -15.10
C PRO A 161 6.88 10.30 -16.38
N THR A 162 5.97 10.07 -17.34
CA THR A 162 6.21 9.23 -18.53
C THR A 162 6.21 9.95 -19.88
N SER A 163 5.99 11.27 -19.96
CA SER A 163 5.84 11.97 -21.27
C SER A 163 7.02 12.85 -21.70
N SER A 164 8.03 13.13 -20.86
CA SER A 164 9.17 13.96 -21.27
C SER A 164 10.49 13.64 -20.58
N LEU A 165 11.55 13.53 -21.40
CA LEU A 165 12.98 13.42 -21.02
C LEU A 165 13.39 14.39 -19.90
N ALA A 166 12.76 15.57 -19.82
CA ALA A 166 13.05 16.59 -18.81
C ALA A 166 12.70 16.14 -17.37
N ALA A 167 11.58 15.43 -17.19
CA ALA A 167 11.15 14.97 -15.86
C ALA A 167 12.09 13.88 -15.31
N GLN A 168 12.57 12.98 -16.20
CA GLN A 168 13.56 11.96 -15.85
C GLN A 168 14.92 12.57 -15.47
N ILE A 169 15.37 13.60 -16.18
CA ILE A 169 16.59 14.34 -15.85
C ILE A 169 16.45 15.02 -14.48
N LEU A 170 15.34 15.70 -14.20
CA LEU A 170 15.14 16.35 -12.89
C LEU A 170 15.06 15.34 -11.73
N ALA A 171 14.34 14.24 -11.91
CA ALA A 171 14.24 13.18 -10.90
C ALA A 171 15.61 12.53 -10.65
N SER A 172 16.35 12.17 -11.70
CA SER A 172 17.70 11.60 -11.57
C SER A 172 18.67 12.56 -10.88
N VAL A 173 18.65 13.85 -11.22
CA VAL A 173 19.48 14.87 -10.55
C VAL A 173 19.15 14.97 -9.06
N SER A 174 17.87 14.94 -8.68
CA SER A 174 17.46 15.00 -7.28
C SER A 174 17.95 13.79 -6.47
N VAL A 175 17.85 12.58 -7.04
CA VAL A 175 18.32 11.34 -6.41
C VAL A 175 19.83 11.34 -6.27
N VAL A 176 20.56 11.76 -7.31
CA VAL A 176 22.02 11.89 -7.26
C VAL A 176 22.45 12.89 -6.20
N PHE A 177 21.75 14.03 -6.09
CA PHE A 177 22.05 15.03 -5.06
C PHE A 177 21.86 14.47 -3.64
N VAL A 178 20.77 13.74 -3.39
CA VAL A 178 20.54 13.07 -2.11
C VAL A 178 21.65 12.06 -1.81
N ILE A 179 22.03 11.23 -2.78
CA ILE A 179 23.12 10.24 -2.62
C ILE A 179 24.45 10.93 -2.31
N VAL A 180 24.82 11.98 -3.06
CA VAL A 180 26.05 12.74 -2.83
C VAL A 180 26.02 13.39 -1.44
N SER A 181 24.90 13.98 -1.04
CA SER A 181 24.76 14.58 0.29
C SER A 181 24.92 13.54 1.41
N MET A 182 24.40 12.33 1.20
CA MET A 182 24.53 11.21 2.14
C MET A 182 25.98 10.73 2.22
N VAL A 183 26.67 10.59 1.09
CA VAL A 183 28.10 10.21 1.06
C VAL A 183 28.96 11.27 1.72
N VAL A 184 28.71 12.57 1.48
CA VAL A 184 29.41 13.67 2.13
C VAL A 184 29.16 13.67 3.64
N LEU A 185 27.93 13.39 4.06
CA LEU A 185 27.58 13.28 5.48
C LEU A 185 28.26 12.09 6.15
N CYS A 186 28.25 10.91 5.51
CA CYS A 186 28.93 9.71 6.00
C CYS A 186 30.45 9.83 5.98
N ALA A 187 31.00 10.48 4.96
CA ALA A 187 32.39 10.89 4.97
C ALA A 187 32.59 11.77 6.20
N SER A 188 31.75 12.81 6.39
CA SER A 188 31.94 13.80 7.45
C SER A 188 32.02 13.26 8.88
N THR A 189 31.44 12.10 9.13
CA THR A 189 31.35 11.43 10.43
C THR A 189 32.49 10.44 10.70
N LEU A 190 33.26 10.02 9.69
CA LEU A 190 34.47 9.23 9.92
C LEU A 190 35.60 10.13 10.46
N PRO A 191 36.53 9.65 11.30
CA PRO A 191 37.69 10.45 11.71
C PRO A 191 38.80 10.48 10.64
N ASP A 192 38.90 9.43 9.80
CA ASP A 192 40.01 9.23 8.86
C ASP A 192 40.00 10.16 7.63
N TRP A 193 38.82 10.56 7.13
CA TRP A 193 38.73 11.51 6.01
C TRP A 193 39.18 12.92 6.41
N ARG A 194 39.02 13.32 7.69
CA ARG A 194 39.51 14.62 8.19
C ARG A 194 41.03 14.67 8.18
N ALA A 195 41.68 13.54 8.51
CA ALA A 195 43.12 13.40 8.46
C ALA A 195 43.63 13.41 7.00
N ALA A 196 43.01 12.67 6.08
CA ALA A 196 43.38 12.65 4.66
C ALA A 196 43.13 13.99 3.94
N ALA A 197 42.05 14.71 4.28
CA ALA A 197 41.77 16.04 3.71
C ALA A 197 42.73 17.12 4.24
N ALA A 198 43.18 17.00 5.49
CA ALA A 198 44.22 17.86 6.06
C ALA A 198 45.59 17.60 5.43
N ASP A 199 45.92 16.33 5.16
CA ASP A 199 47.17 15.93 4.52
C ASP A 199 47.25 16.43 3.07
N ASN A 200 46.18 16.29 2.29
CA ASN A 200 46.09 16.84 0.92
C ASN A 200 46.22 18.38 0.88
N ARG A 201 45.65 19.09 1.86
CA ARG A 201 45.84 20.56 2.01
C ARG A 201 47.28 20.93 2.35
N SER A 202 47.96 20.11 3.16
CA SER A 202 49.36 20.35 3.53
C SER A 202 50.34 20.10 2.38
N LEU A 203 50.02 19.16 1.48
CA LEU A 203 50.78 18.89 0.27
C LEU A 203 50.62 20.02 -0.77
N ASP A 204 49.41 20.59 -0.91
CA ASP A 204 49.17 21.76 -1.78
C ASP A 204 49.89 23.02 -1.27
N ASP A 205 49.92 23.22 0.05
CA ASP A 205 50.62 24.35 0.68
C ASP A 205 52.16 24.18 0.60
N ARG A 206 52.67 22.96 0.75
CA ARG A 206 54.10 22.65 0.58
C ARG A 206 54.57 22.72 -0.88
N SER A 207 53.68 22.44 -1.84
CA SER A 207 53.92 22.64 -3.28
C SER A 207 54.07 24.13 -3.63
N ARG A 208 53.30 25.02 -2.99
CA ARG A 208 53.42 26.48 -3.18
C ARG A 208 54.70 27.09 -2.59
N HIS A 209 55.33 26.44 -1.61
CA HIS A 209 56.54 26.94 -0.94
C HIS A 209 57.85 26.35 -1.48
N SER A 210 57.80 25.49 -2.52
CA SER A 210 58.99 24.82 -3.09
C SER A 210 59.38 25.36 -4.49
N GLN A 211 59.49 26.68 -4.63
CA GLN A 211 60.25 27.32 -5.70
C GLN A 211 61.41 28.08 -5.05
N PRO A 212 62.65 27.54 -5.02
CA PRO A 212 63.80 28.35 -4.65
C PRO A 212 64.07 29.38 -5.75
N VAL A 213 64.03 30.64 -5.33
CA VAL A 213 64.71 31.77 -5.96
C VAL A 213 66.12 31.36 -6.34
N CYS A 214 66.37 31.17 -7.64
CA CYS A 214 67.71 31.14 -8.23
C CYS A 214 67.62 31.61 -9.68
N LEU A 215 67.53 32.94 -9.86
CA LEU A 215 68.02 33.64 -11.05
C LEU A 215 68.27 35.09 -10.63
N GLY A 216 69.50 35.35 -10.23
CA GLY A 216 69.95 36.65 -9.74
C GLY A 216 71.48 36.77 -9.84
N LEU A 217 71.95 36.90 -11.09
CA LEU A 217 73.07 37.76 -11.51
C LEU A 217 74.48 37.50 -10.93
N THR A 218 75.36 36.98 -11.78
CA THR A 218 76.78 37.36 -11.78
C THR A 218 77.25 37.54 -13.24
N PHE A 219 77.65 38.79 -13.54
CA PHE A 219 78.26 39.34 -14.77
C PHE A 219 77.41 39.45 -16.04
#